data_AF-A0AAP6SIF5-F1
#
_entry.id   AF-A0AAP6SIF5-F1
#
_cell.length_a   1.000
_cell.length_b   1.000
_cell.length_c   1.000
_cell.angle_alpha   90.00
_cell.angle_beta   90.00
_cell.angle_gamma   90.00
#
_symmetry.space_group_name_H-M   'P 1'
#
loop_
_entity.id
_entity.type
_entity.pdbx_description
1 polymer ?
#
loop_
_entity_poly.entity_id
_entity_poly.type
_entity_poly.pdbx_seq_one_letter_code
_entity_poly.pdbx_strand_id
1 'polypeptide(L)'
;MAGFTEEEYEQSQDATPVDPPRGSADWAAQNSGDNAPELTPTPNPAPGTLEAYEAQQTVTPPTGGASTTPTPPPPADSPAASTDTEHQTPALSPEQQQRVDATAGTDRQIKTIQDWIDSEENRPETPEQRKKRERREKSKRIIAAVSDGISALSNLFFTTQYAPNMYNHEKGSMTTAEGKRLDQLKAEREKKRDQYLNFSLKLGDLENQRAATLRELEAQQERQKLAREKAQREAEAHGWLAALQPDKRREQKGKADRAEQEAITAQAEAEAAPELQQAKLATERARKGSLDASAANSRASAAAHNRSNVSEFSAWDENGREHKFRTKEAADAYAKQHGTWQEEDVSETTNTETRRTPTSQPRKSYTTKTKKSGHPARPAPEDNTPPSRRNNNDNTPPSRR
;
A
#
# COMPACT_ATOMS: atom_id res chain seq x y z
N MET A 1 6.98 55.18 -34.75
CA MET A 1 8.20 55.88 -34.27
C MET A 1 7.75 56.78 -33.12
N ALA A 2 8.47 56.70 -31.99
CA ALA A 2 8.11 57.17 -30.64
C ALA A 2 7.09 56.24 -29.94
N GLY A 3 7.43 55.40 -28.96
CA GLY A 3 8.59 55.37 -28.07
C GLY A 3 8.27 56.12 -26.78
N PHE A 4 7.57 55.46 -25.86
CA PHE A 4 7.49 55.87 -24.45
C PHE A 4 7.67 54.64 -23.56
N THR A 5 8.58 54.79 -22.61
CA THR A 5 9.17 53.79 -21.73
C THR A 5 8.33 53.57 -20.47
N GLU A 6 8.52 52.40 -19.89
CA GLU A 6 7.73 51.72 -18.86
C GLU A 6 7.96 52.24 -17.42
N GLU A 7 8.31 53.52 -17.23
CA GLU A 7 8.78 54.04 -15.91
C GLU A 7 8.01 55.25 -15.35
N GLU A 8 6.89 55.71 -15.95
CA GLU A 8 6.10 56.84 -15.44
C GLU A 8 4.61 56.53 -15.16
N TYR A 9 4.29 55.27 -14.79
CA TYR A 9 2.92 54.88 -14.38
C TYR A 9 2.81 54.41 -12.91
N GLU A 10 3.87 54.52 -12.12
CA GLU A 10 3.89 54.07 -10.71
C GLU A 10 3.92 55.19 -9.66
N GLN A 11 3.48 56.41 -9.99
CA GLN A 11 3.50 57.50 -9.03
C GLN A 11 2.23 58.36 -9.02
N SER A 12 1.08 57.72 -8.80
CA SER A 12 -0.14 58.42 -8.37
C SER A 12 -1.19 57.47 -7.78
N GLN A 13 -0.89 56.85 -6.64
CA GLN A 13 -1.92 56.38 -5.70
C GLN A 13 -1.42 56.62 -4.27
N ASP A 14 -1.60 57.84 -3.78
CA ASP A 14 -1.61 58.12 -2.35
C ASP A 14 -2.79 57.34 -1.75
N ALA A 15 -2.47 56.22 -1.09
CA ALA A 15 -3.42 55.45 -0.32
C ALA A 15 -3.83 56.28 0.91
N THR A 16 -5.09 56.70 0.93
CA THR A 16 -5.72 57.20 2.15
C THR A 16 -5.63 56.10 3.23
N PRO A 17 -5.31 56.41 4.50
CA PRO A 17 -5.28 55.40 5.55
C PRO A 17 -6.70 54.88 5.75
N VAL A 18 -6.97 53.65 5.33
CA VAL A 18 -8.21 52.96 5.64
C VAL A 18 -8.00 52.25 6.96
N ASP A 19 -8.70 52.69 8.01
CA ASP A 19 -8.66 52.02 9.31
C ASP A 19 -9.07 50.54 9.13
N PRO A 20 -8.28 49.59 9.66
CA PRO A 20 -8.59 48.18 9.52
C PRO A 20 -9.93 47.87 10.21
N PRO A 21 -10.79 47.02 9.62
CA PRO A 21 -12.10 46.72 10.17
C PRO A 21 -11.95 46.14 11.59
N ARG A 22 -12.80 46.60 12.52
CA ARG A 22 -12.81 46.13 13.92
C ARG A 22 -12.86 44.61 13.96
N GLY A 23 -11.88 44.00 14.63
CA GLY A 23 -11.76 42.54 14.77
C GLY A 23 -10.79 41.87 13.79
N SER A 24 -10.16 42.62 12.88
CA SER A 24 -9.03 42.11 12.08
C SER A 24 -7.74 42.01 12.91
N ALA A 25 -6.82 41.14 12.49
CA ALA A 25 -5.53 40.95 13.16
C ALA A 25 -4.71 42.26 13.20
N ASP A 26 -4.81 43.07 12.16
CA ASP A 26 -4.14 44.38 12.06
C ASP A 26 -4.76 45.43 13.01
N TRP A 27 -6.08 45.37 13.25
CA TRP A 27 -6.76 46.21 14.24
C TRP A 27 -6.35 45.85 15.68
N ALA A 28 -6.15 44.56 15.97
CA ALA A 28 -5.70 44.09 17.28
C ALA A 28 -4.24 44.46 17.55
N ALA A 29 -3.38 44.44 16.53
CA ALA A 29 -1.97 44.84 16.63
C ALA A 29 -1.79 46.35 16.88
N GLN A 30 -2.68 47.20 16.35
CA GLN A 30 -2.61 48.65 16.55
C GLN A 30 -3.15 49.12 17.91
N ASN A 31 -3.98 48.32 18.58
CA ASN A 31 -4.64 48.68 19.85
C ASN A 31 -4.14 47.84 21.05
N SER A 32 -2.94 47.28 20.98
CA SER A 32 -2.34 46.52 22.08
C SER A 32 -0.95 47.04 22.46
N GLY A 33 -0.66 47.09 23.77
CA GLY A 33 0.54 47.73 24.33
C GLY A 33 0.31 49.17 24.81
N ASP A 34 1.38 49.97 24.91
CA ASP A 34 1.45 51.31 25.51
C ASP A 34 0.53 52.40 24.89
N ASN A 35 -0.34 52.06 23.92
CA ASN A 35 -1.33 52.95 23.31
C ASN A 35 -2.78 52.66 23.75
N ALA A 36 -2.98 51.90 24.83
CA ALA A 36 -4.31 51.72 25.41
C ALA A 36 -4.83 53.05 26.02
N PRO A 37 -6.03 53.55 25.66
CA PRO A 37 -6.58 54.75 26.26
C PRO A 37 -6.95 54.51 27.74
N GLU A 38 -6.35 55.28 28.65
CA GLU A 38 -6.70 55.34 30.08
C GLU A 38 -8.14 55.84 30.28
N LEU A 39 -8.93 55.11 31.08
CA LEU A 39 -10.28 55.50 31.47
C LEU A 39 -10.25 56.24 32.83
N THR A 40 -10.45 57.56 32.80
CA THR A 40 -10.76 58.37 33.99
C THR A 40 -12.22 58.17 34.44
N PRO A 41 -12.54 58.05 35.74
CA PRO A 41 -13.91 57.79 36.18
C PRO A 41 -14.68 59.06 36.57
N THR A 42 -15.80 59.35 35.90
CA THR A 42 -16.90 60.24 36.37
C THR A 42 -18.16 60.01 35.51
N PRO A 43 -19.38 60.38 35.95
CA PRO A 43 -20.06 60.16 37.23
C PRO A 43 -21.36 59.33 37.05
N ASN A 44 -21.97 58.97 38.19
CA ASN A 44 -23.12 58.06 38.37
C ASN A 44 -24.31 58.20 37.37
N PRO A 45 -24.84 57.12 36.76
CA PRO A 45 -25.99 57.17 35.84
C PRO A 45 -27.34 57.31 36.58
N ALA A 46 -28.28 58.01 35.94
CA ALA A 46 -29.64 58.22 36.42
C ALA A 46 -30.48 56.92 36.44
N PRO A 47 -31.46 56.79 37.36
CA PRO A 47 -32.21 55.54 37.53
C PRO A 47 -33.05 55.18 36.30
N GLY A 48 -32.82 53.98 35.72
CA GLY A 48 -33.66 53.40 34.66
C GLY A 48 -32.97 52.72 33.47
N THR A 49 -31.66 52.46 33.51
CA THR A 49 -30.89 51.81 32.43
C THR A 49 -30.32 50.45 32.84
N LEU A 50 -30.02 49.59 31.84
CA LEU A 50 -29.62 48.17 31.98
C LEU A 50 -28.42 47.93 32.92
N GLU A 51 -27.53 48.90 33.12
CA GLU A 51 -26.40 48.81 34.05
C GLU A 51 -26.83 48.78 35.54
N ALA A 52 -28.01 49.30 35.87
CA ALA A 52 -28.54 49.28 37.24
C ALA A 52 -29.03 47.89 37.68
N TYR A 53 -29.32 47.00 36.73
CA TYR A 53 -29.80 45.64 37.02
C TYR A 53 -28.64 44.65 37.21
N GLU A 54 -27.51 44.87 36.51
CA GLU A 54 -26.30 44.05 36.68
C GLU A 54 -25.52 44.40 37.96
N ALA A 55 -25.59 45.64 38.44
CA ALA A 55 -24.91 46.06 39.66
C ALA A 55 -25.54 45.49 40.96
N GLN A 56 -26.74 44.90 40.91
CA GLN A 56 -27.44 44.38 42.12
C GLN A 56 -27.16 42.90 42.45
N GLN A 57 -26.27 42.20 41.73
CA GLN A 57 -26.02 40.77 42.00
C GLN A 57 -24.60 40.41 42.46
N THR A 58 -23.77 41.38 42.85
CA THR A 58 -22.48 41.08 43.48
C THR A 58 -22.40 41.61 44.90
N VAL A 59 -22.71 40.75 45.87
CA VAL A 59 -22.25 40.90 47.26
C VAL A 59 -21.81 39.55 47.84
N THR A 60 -20.48 39.37 47.78
CA THR A 60 -19.54 38.90 48.83
C THR A 60 -19.65 37.51 49.50
N PRO A 61 -18.48 36.92 49.87
CA PRO A 61 -18.34 35.52 50.33
C PRO A 61 -18.48 35.36 51.85
N PRO A 62 -18.49 34.11 52.37
CA PRO A 62 -17.37 33.76 53.24
C PRO A 62 -16.85 32.32 53.08
N THR A 63 -15.52 32.19 53.18
CA THR A 63 -14.78 30.96 53.46
C THR A 63 -14.61 30.81 54.97
N GLY A 64 -14.77 29.58 55.49
CA GLY A 64 -14.16 29.17 56.75
C GLY A 64 -14.91 28.06 57.50
N GLY A 65 -14.26 26.90 57.69
CA GLY A 65 -14.64 25.94 58.72
C GLY A 65 -14.43 24.46 58.35
N ALA A 66 -13.33 23.89 58.81
CA ALA A 66 -13.00 22.47 58.73
C ALA A 66 -13.91 21.58 59.62
N SER A 67 -14.06 20.29 59.28
CA SER A 67 -13.67 19.13 60.11
C SER A 67 -14.46 17.83 59.82
N THR A 68 -13.69 16.75 59.65
CA THR A 68 -13.92 15.32 60.05
C THR A 68 -14.96 14.40 59.37
N THR A 69 -14.40 13.40 58.67
CA THR A 69 -14.77 11.96 58.48
C THR A 69 -15.47 11.28 59.69
N PRO A 70 -16.08 10.06 59.64
CA PRO A 70 -16.05 9.00 58.60
C PRO A 70 -17.36 8.17 58.29
N THR A 71 -17.33 7.46 57.15
CA THR A 71 -17.81 6.09 56.73
C THR A 71 -18.34 5.11 57.83
N PRO A 72 -19.10 3.98 57.61
CA PRO A 72 -19.99 3.41 56.55
C PRO A 72 -21.34 2.78 57.11
N PRO A 73 -21.94 1.65 56.61
CA PRO A 73 -23.29 1.56 56.03
C PRO A 73 -24.31 0.72 56.87
N PRO A 74 -25.57 0.55 56.41
CA PRO A 74 -26.30 -0.69 56.73
C PRO A 74 -27.01 -1.35 55.52
N PRO A 75 -27.49 -2.61 55.69
CA PRO A 75 -27.62 -3.61 54.64
C PRO A 75 -29.05 -3.79 54.10
N ALA A 76 -29.17 -4.67 53.09
CA ALA A 76 -30.40 -5.15 52.50
C ALA A 76 -31.30 -5.90 53.49
N ASP A 77 -32.63 -5.66 53.43
CA ASP A 77 -33.65 -6.72 53.35
C ASP A 77 -35.09 -6.19 53.13
N SER A 78 -35.68 -6.65 52.02
CA SER A 78 -37.08 -7.05 51.80
C SER A 78 -38.27 -6.05 51.85
N PRO A 79 -39.36 -6.32 51.09
CA PRO A 79 -40.28 -5.32 50.56
C PRO A 79 -41.56 -5.17 51.39
N ALA A 80 -42.02 -3.94 51.56
CA ALA A 80 -43.37 -3.67 52.03
C ALA A 80 -44.07 -2.75 51.02
N ALA A 81 -45.17 -3.26 50.48
CA ALA A 81 -46.04 -2.55 49.57
C ALA A 81 -46.52 -1.23 50.19
N SER A 82 -46.42 -0.15 49.43
CA SER A 82 -47.28 1.02 49.59
C SER A 82 -47.58 1.56 48.22
N THR A 83 -48.87 1.52 47.91
CA THR A 83 -49.52 2.22 46.82
C THR A 83 -49.31 3.70 47.02
N ASP A 84 -48.47 4.31 46.18
CA ASP A 84 -48.63 5.71 45.84
C ASP A 84 -48.43 5.88 44.34
N THR A 85 -49.40 6.53 43.71
CA THR A 85 -49.35 6.90 42.30
C THR A 85 -48.48 8.13 42.20
N GLU A 86 -47.18 7.97 42.41
CA GLU A 86 -46.21 8.95 41.94
C GLU A 86 -45.92 8.64 40.48
N HIS A 87 -46.12 9.65 39.64
CA HIS A 87 -45.62 9.66 38.27
C HIS A 87 -44.17 9.17 38.28
N GLN A 88 -43.93 7.93 37.85
CA GLN A 88 -42.59 7.48 37.51
C GLN A 88 -42.14 8.32 36.33
N THR A 89 -41.43 9.42 36.60
CA THR A 89 -40.47 9.95 35.65
C THR A 89 -39.56 8.78 35.26
N PRO A 90 -39.55 8.35 34.00
CA PRO A 90 -38.64 7.30 33.59
C PRO A 90 -37.23 7.75 33.94
N ALA A 91 -36.46 6.88 34.62
CA ALA A 91 -35.06 7.15 34.91
C ALA A 91 -34.36 7.47 33.58
N LEU A 92 -33.96 8.73 33.41
CA LEU A 92 -33.29 9.20 32.20
C LEU A 92 -32.00 8.40 32.02
N SER A 93 -31.73 7.93 30.81
CA SER A 93 -30.41 7.37 30.47
C SER A 93 -29.33 8.41 30.77
N PRO A 94 -28.12 8.03 31.21
CA PRO A 94 -27.04 8.97 31.49
C PRO A 94 -26.73 9.91 30.31
N GLU A 95 -26.92 9.45 29.06
CA GLU A 95 -26.78 10.29 27.85
C GLU A 95 -27.90 11.34 27.74
N GLN A 96 -29.13 10.99 28.15
CA GLN A 96 -30.25 11.93 28.16
C GLN A 96 -30.08 12.96 29.28
N GLN A 97 -29.53 12.56 30.41
CA GLN A 97 -29.26 13.45 31.54
C GLN A 97 -28.19 14.49 31.17
N GLN A 98 -27.12 14.09 30.48
CA GLN A 98 -26.13 15.02 29.94
C GLN A 98 -26.73 16.01 28.94
N ARG A 99 -27.66 15.57 28.08
CA ARG A 99 -28.36 16.46 27.14
C ARG A 99 -29.22 17.48 27.89
N VAL A 100 -29.96 17.05 28.91
CA VAL A 100 -30.79 17.94 29.75
C VAL A 100 -29.94 18.91 30.55
N ASP A 101 -28.85 18.46 31.16
CA ASP A 101 -27.97 19.32 31.96
C ASP A 101 -27.25 20.35 31.08
N ALA A 102 -26.81 19.96 29.89
CA ALA A 102 -26.17 20.86 28.93
C ALA A 102 -27.14 21.94 28.40
N THR A 103 -28.42 21.64 28.24
CA THR A 103 -29.42 22.61 27.76
C THR A 103 -30.18 23.33 28.89
N ALA A 104 -30.07 22.89 30.14
CA ALA A 104 -30.88 23.40 31.26
C ALA A 104 -30.82 24.91 31.44
N GLY A 105 -29.65 25.53 31.23
CA GLY A 105 -29.48 26.99 31.30
C GLY A 105 -30.27 27.72 30.20
N THR A 106 -30.08 27.31 28.95
CA THR A 106 -30.76 27.86 27.78
C THR A 106 -32.26 27.59 27.82
N ASP A 107 -32.68 26.40 28.27
CA ASP A 107 -34.08 26.01 28.39
C ASP A 107 -34.82 26.89 29.40
N ARG A 108 -34.18 27.27 30.51
CA ARG A 108 -34.74 28.25 31.45
C ARG A 108 -34.91 29.61 30.80
N GLN A 109 -33.91 30.08 30.05
CA GLN A 109 -33.98 31.39 29.37
C GLN A 109 -35.07 31.41 28.30
N ILE A 110 -35.15 30.38 27.46
CA ILE A 110 -36.21 30.17 26.47
C ILE A 110 -37.57 30.26 27.16
N LYS A 111 -37.77 29.50 28.25
CA LYS A 111 -39.03 29.53 28.99
C LYS A 111 -39.37 30.91 29.53
N THR A 112 -38.41 31.62 30.13
CA THR A 112 -38.68 32.97 30.67
C THR A 112 -39.08 33.98 29.57
N ILE A 113 -38.48 33.88 28.39
CA ILE A 113 -38.81 34.77 27.27
C ILE A 113 -40.13 34.37 26.64
N GLN A 114 -40.40 33.07 26.52
CA GLN A 114 -41.67 32.55 26.03
C GLN A 114 -42.83 32.98 26.94
N ASP A 115 -42.69 32.82 28.25
CA ASP A 115 -43.68 33.26 29.25
C ASP A 115 -43.92 34.78 29.16
N TRP A 116 -42.87 35.57 28.89
CA TRP A 116 -42.99 37.02 28.67
C TRP A 116 -43.74 37.36 27.38
N ILE A 117 -43.46 36.65 26.27
CA ILE A 117 -44.13 36.84 24.97
C ILE A 117 -45.61 36.44 25.04
N ASP A 118 -45.91 35.34 25.74
CA ASP A 118 -47.26 34.79 25.86
C ASP A 118 -48.14 35.55 26.85
N SER A 119 -47.54 36.36 27.73
CA SER A 119 -48.29 37.20 28.65
C SER A 119 -49.25 38.14 27.91
N GLU A 120 -50.49 38.23 28.39
CA GLU A 120 -51.56 39.00 27.74
C GLU A 120 -51.21 40.50 27.58
N GLU A 121 -50.31 41.03 28.40
CA GLU A 121 -49.86 42.42 28.36
C GLU A 121 -48.94 42.74 27.17
N ASN A 122 -48.11 41.78 26.75
CA ASN A 122 -47.07 42.00 25.73
C ASN A 122 -47.49 41.49 24.34
N ARG A 123 -48.61 40.77 24.27
CA ARG A 123 -49.11 40.23 23.00
C ARG A 123 -49.50 41.36 22.03
N PRO A 124 -49.07 41.32 20.76
CA PRO A 124 -49.38 42.38 19.80
C PRO A 124 -50.89 42.54 19.62
N GLU A 125 -51.33 43.79 19.56
CA GLU A 125 -52.73 44.16 19.45
C GLU A 125 -53.34 43.57 18.15
N THR A 126 -54.43 42.81 18.28
CA THR A 126 -55.10 42.22 17.11
C THR A 126 -55.61 43.31 16.17
N PRO A 127 -55.68 43.08 14.84
CA PRO A 127 -56.07 44.11 13.87
C PRO A 127 -57.45 44.73 14.17
N GLU A 128 -58.37 43.97 14.75
CA GLU A 128 -59.69 44.47 15.17
C GLU A 128 -59.61 45.41 16.37
N GLN A 129 -58.78 45.07 17.37
CA GLN A 129 -58.51 45.92 18.52
C GLN A 129 -57.81 47.22 18.08
N ARG A 130 -56.87 47.14 17.12
CA ARG A 130 -56.23 48.31 16.49
C ARG A 130 -57.24 49.24 15.87
N LYS A 131 -58.14 48.71 15.03
CA LYS A 131 -59.19 49.50 14.37
C LYS A 131 -60.17 50.14 15.38
N LYS A 132 -60.56 49.42 16.44
CA LYS A 132 -61.44 49.95 17.48
C LYS A 132 -60.77 51.08 18.27
N ARG A 133 -59.48 50.97 18.55
CA ARG A 133 -58.72 52.03 19.23
C ARG A 133 -58.49 53.24 18.34
N GLU A 134 -58.06 53.06 17.09
CA GLU A 134 -57.91 54.18 16.15
C GLU A 134 -59.21 54.96 15.98
N ARG A 135 -60.38 54.29 15.97
CA ARG A 135 -61.68 54.95 15.99
C ARG A 135 -61.90 55.79 17.25
N ARG A 136 -61.54 55.27 18.43
CA ARG A 136 -61.63 55.99 19.72
C ARG A 136 -60.63 57.14 19.80
N GLU A 137 -59.41 56.98 19.31
CA GLU A 137 -58.39 58.04 19.26
C GLU A 137 -58.83 59.15 18.29
N LYS A 138 -59.34 58.79 17.10
CA LYS A 138 -59.93 59.74 16.14
C LYS A 138 -61.14 60.46 16.74
N SER A 139 -62.05 59.77 17.41
CA SER A 139 -63.21 60.41 18.04
C SER A 139 -62.79 61.36 19.16
N LYS A 140 -61.82 60.98 20.01
CA LYS A 140 -61.28 61.87 21.06
C LYS A 140 -60.62 63.11 20.47
N ARG A 141 -59.84 62.96 19.40
CA ARG A 141 -59.22 64.09 18.69
C ARG A 141 -60.25 65.05 18.11
N ILE A 142 -61.33 64.52 17.52
CA ILE A 142 -62.44 65.34 17.00
C ILE A 142 -63.16 66.05 18.15
N ILE A 143 -63.49 65.36 19.24
CA ILE A 143 -64.17 65.97 20.39
C ILE A 143 -63.31 67.07 21.01
N ALA A 144 -62.00 66.84 21.19
CA ALA A 144 -61.07 67.86 21.68
C ALA A 144 -61.03 69.08 20.74
N ALA A 145 -60.99 68.86 19.42
CA ALA A 145 -60.98 69.93 18.43
C ALA A 145 -62.29 70.73 18.42
N VAL A 146 -63.42 70.05 18.57
CA VAL A 146 -64.73 70.71 18.69
C VAL A 146 -64.81 71.51 19.99
N SER A 147 -64.34 70.97 21.13
CA SER A 147 -64.35 71.72 22.40
C SER A 147 -63.49 72.97 22.34
N ASP A 148 -62.29 72.89 21.75
CA ASP A 148 -61.44 74.06 21.54
C ASP A 148 -62.06 75.06 20.56
N GLY A 149 -62.75 74.57 19.53
CA GLY A 149 -63.49 75.40 18.59
C GLY A 149 -64.64 76.18 19.25
N ILE A 150 -65.39 75.53 20.16
CA ILE A 150 -66.45 76.19 20.94
C ILE A 150 -65.83 77.23 21.90
N SER A 151 -64.73 76.91 22.57
CA SER A 151 -64.03 77.86 23.44
C SER A 151 -63.47 79.06 22.67
N ALA A 152 -62.94 78.84 21.45
CA ALA A 152 -62.46 79.90 20.57
C ALA A 152 -63.59 80.82 20.11
N LEU A 153 -64.72 80.25 19.67
CA LEU A 153 -65.90 81.01 19.25
C LEU A 153 -66.57 81.76 20.40
N SER A 154 -66.63 81.14 21.59
CA SER A 154 -67.14 81.78 22.81
C SER A 154 -66.27 82.98 23.20
N ASN A 155 -64.95 82.80 23.24
CA ASN A 155 -64.03 83.90 23.50
C ASN A 155 -64.16 85.00 22.44
N LEU A 156 -64.30 84.66 21.14
CA LEU A 156 -64.56 85.64 20.09
C LEU A 156 -65.85 86.44 20.35
N PHE A 157 -66.96 85.78 20.69
CA PHE A 157 -68.23 86.43 21.02
C PHE A 157 -68.15 87.36 22.24
N PHE A 158 -67.40 87.00 23.28
CA PHE A 158 -67.23 87.89 24.44
C PHE A 158 -66.26 89.04 24.16
N THR A 159 -65.24 88.84 23.33
CA THR A 159 -64.32 89.93 22.95
C THR A 159 -64.99 91.03 22.12
N THR A 160 -66.07 90.72 21.38
CA THR A 160 -66.88 91.77 20.72
C THR A 160 -67.66 92.64 21.72
N GLN A 161 -67.81 92.18 22.97
CA GLN A 161 -68.44 92.90 24.08
C GLN A 161 -67.41 93.54 25.02
N TYR A 162 -66.23 93.90 24.52
CA TYR A 162 -65.12 94.50 25.28
C TYR A 162 -64.47 93.60 26.35
N ALA A 163 -64.70 92.28 26.36
CA ALA A 163 -63.97 91.36 27.25
C ALA A 163 -62.52 91.11 26.75
N PRO A 164 -61.51 90.97 27.63
CA PRO A 164 -60.14 90.61 27.23
C PRO A 164 -60.05 89.24 26.54
N ASN A 165 -59.19 89.12 25.52
CA ASN A 165 -58.93 87.83 24.85
C ASN A 165 -58.18 86.87 25.78
N MET A 166 -58.87 85.80 26.21
CA MET A 166 -58.33 84.77 27.10
C MET A 166 -58.09 83.43 26.42
N TYR A 167 -58.39 83.31 25.12
CA TYR A 167 -58.18 82.06 24.38
C TYR A 167 -56.69 81.82 24.14
N ASN A 168 -56.18 80.70 24.65
CA ASN A 168 -54.81 80.27 24.44
C ASN A 168 -54.77 78.80 23.99
N HIS A 169 -54.56 78.60 22.70
CA HIS A 169 -54.48 77.28 22.08
C HIS A 169 -53.23 76.47 22.48
N GLU A 170 -52.22 77.08 23.10
CA GLU A 170 -51.00 76.38 23.53
C GLU A 170 -51.05 75.96 25.01
N LYS A 171 -51.70 76.78 25.86
CA LYS A 171 -51.70 76.58 27.33
C LYS A 171 -53.04 76.09 27.90
N GLY A 172 -54.16 76.29 27.20
CA GLY A 172 -55.50 75.93 27.68
C GLY A 172 -56.28 75.01 26.74
N SER A 173 -55.66 74.58 25.66
CA SER A 173 -56.29 73.76 24.62
C SER A 173 -56.37 72.28 25.01
N MET A 174 -57.57 71.73 24.91
CA MET A 174 -57.82 70.30 25.01
C MET A 174 -57.10 69.51 23.90
N THR A 175 -57.00 70.06 22.68
CA THR A 175 -56.36 69.37 21.55
C THR A 175 -54.87 69.16 21.75
N THR A 176 -54.15 70.14 22.31
CA THR A 176 -52.71 70.01 22.55
C THR A 176 -52.41 69.03 23.69
N ALA A 177 -53.20 69.05 24.77
CA ALA A 177 -53.06 68.12 25.88
C ALA A 177 -53.37 66.67 25.45
N GLU A 178 -54.47 66.44 24.74
CA GLU A 178 -54.82 65.11 24.22
C GLU A 178 -53.86 64.64 23.13
N GLY A 179 -53.36 65.55 22.28
CA GLY A 179 -52.32 65.23 21.29
C GLY A 179 -51.06 64.66 21.95
N LYS A 180 -50.52 65.35 22.97
CA LYS A 180 -49.35 64.87 23.74
C LYS A 180 -49.60 63.51 24.40
N ARG A 181 -50.79 63.28 24.95
CA ARG A 181 -51.16 62.00 25.56
C ARG A 181 -51.23 60.87 24.54
N LEU A 182 -51.80 61.13 23.36
CA LEU A 182 -51.86 60.17 22.26
C LEU A 182 -50.46 59.86 21.70
N ASP A 183 -49.58 60.86 21.61
CA ASP A 183 -48.19 60.69 21.18
C ASP A 183 -47.38 59.87 22.19
N GLN A 184 -47.57 60.10 23.50
CA GLN A 184 -47.00 59.27 24.56
C GLN A 184 -47.48 57.81 24.46
N LEU A 185 -48.79 57.59 24.32
CA LEU A 185 -49.36 56.25 24.14
C LEU A 185 -48.90 55.57 22.85
N LYS A 186 -48.60 56.34 21.80
CA LYS A 186 -48.02 55.82 20.56
C LYS A 186 -46.56 55.41 20.77
N ALA A 187 -45.77 56.25 21.44
CA ALA A 187 -44.38 55.95 21.76
C ALA A 187 -44.24 54.73 22.69
N GLU A 188 -45.11 54.58 23.69
CA GLU A 188 -45.14 53.40 24.57
C GLU A 188 -45.47 52.12 23.78
N ARG A 189 -46.43 52.19 22.85
CA ARG A 189 -46.77 51.04 21.99
C ARG A 189 -45.64 50.66 21.05
N GLU A 190 -44.95 51.65 20.48
CA GLU A 190 -43.76 51.43 19.66
C GLU A 190 -42.66 50.75 20.47
N LYS A 191 -42.35 51.25 21.68
CA LYS A 191 -41.41 50.60 22.59
C LYS A 191 -41.81 49.16 22.94
N LYS A 192 -43.08 48.91 23.26
CA LYS A 192 -43.58 47.55 23.54
C LYS A 192 -43.48 46.63 22.32
N ARG A 193 -43.79 47.13 21.13
CA ARG A 193 -43.65 46.39 19.86
C ARG A 193 -42.17 46.06 19.58
N ASP A 194 -41.28 47.02 19.79
CA ASP A 194 -39.85 46.82 19.54
C ASP A 194 -39.25 45.87 20.59
N GLN A 195 -39.68 45.95 21.86
CA GLN A 195 -39.36 44.95 22.89
C GLN A 195 -39.84 43.56 22.48
N TYR A 196 -41.09 43.43 22.04
CA TYR A 196 -41.64 42.17 21.56
C TYR A 196 -40.80 41.58 20.42
N LEU A 197 -40.44 42.41 19.43
CA LEU A 197 -39.60 41.99 18.32
C LEU A 197 -38.23 41.52 18.83
N ASN A 198 -37.57 42.30 19.68
CA ASN A 198 -36.25 41.95 20.22
C ASN A 198 -36.27 40.64 21.01
N PHE A 199 -37.28 40.42 21.85
CA PHE A 199 -37.43 39.16 22.58
C PHE A 199 -37.75 37.98 21.66
N SER A 200 -38.55 38.19 20.61
CA SER A 200 -38.84 37.13 19.63
C SER A 200 -37.59 36.71 18.83
N LEU A 201 -36.73 37.67 18.48
CA LEU A 201 -35.44 37.38 17.85
C LEU A 201 -34.51 36.63 18.81
N LYS A 202 -34.40 37.11 20.05
CA LYS A 202 -33.59 36.47 21.09
C LYS A 202 -34.06 35.05 21.39
N LEU A 203 -35.36 34.79 21.38
CA LEU A 203 -35.93 33.45 21.52
C LEU A 203 -35.41 32.53 20.41
N GLY A 204 -35.49 32.97 19.15
CA GLY A 204 -34.96 32.21 18.02
C GLY A 204 -33.46 31.95 18.13
N ASP A 205 -32.67 32.93 18.56
CA ASP A 205 -31.23 32.76 18.78
C ASP A 205 -30.93 31.72 19.89
N LEU A 206 -31.67 31.76 20.99
CA LEU A 206 -31.52 30.79 22.08
C LEU A 206 -31.94 29.38 21.67
N GLU A 207 -33.02 29.24 20.90
CA GLU A 207 -33.42 27.96 20.33
C GLU A 207 -32.35 27.40 19.38
N ASN A 208 -31.75 28.26 18.56
CA ASN A 208 -30.62 27.88 17.70
C ASN A 208 -29.39 27.48 18.51
N GLN A 209 -29.06 28.21 19.58
CA GLN A 209 -27.97 27.84 20.49
C GLN A 209 -28.21 26.48 21.14
N ARG A 210 -29.43 26.23 21.65
CA ARG A 210 -29.84 24.94 22.20
C ARG A 210 -29.69 23.81 21.19
N ALA A 211 -30.11 24.03 19.94
CA ALA A 211 -29.97 23.05 18.87
C ALA A 211 -28.49 22.80 18.52
N ALA A 212 -27.67 23.86 18.51
CA ALA A 212 -26.22 23.76 18.27
C ALA A 212 -25.53 22.96 19.37
N THR A 213 -25.84 23.22 20.65
CA THR A 213 -25.26 22.48 21.78
C THR A 213 -25.63 21.00 21.73
N LEU A 214 -26.87 20.67 21.36
CA LEU A 214 -27.30 19.28 21.21
C LEU A 214 -26.58 18.58 20.05
N ARG A 215 -26.42 19.27 18.91
CA ARG A 215 -25.69 18.74 17.74
C ARG A 215 -24.22 18.50 18.07
N GLU A 216 -23.59 19.42 18.81
CA GLU A 216 -22.21 19.26 19.22
C GLU A 216 -22.03 18.09 20.18
N LEU A 217 -22.92 17.95 21.16
CA LEU A 217 -22.89 16.84 22.12
C LEU A 217 -23.04 15.49 21.39
N GLU A 218 -23.96 15.40 20.42
CA GLU A 218 -24.11 14.23 19.58
C GLU A 218 -22.86 13.93 18.74
N ALA A 219 -22.28 14.95 18.11
CA ALA A 219 -21.03 14.80 17.37
C ALA A 219 -19.86 14.36 18.27
N GLN A 220 -19.80 14.83 19.52
CA GLN A 220 -18.82 14.36 20.50
C GLN A 220 -19.04 12.89 20.86
N GLN A 221 -20.30 12.47 21.07
CA GLN A 221 -20.63 11.06 21.32
C GLN A 221 -20.25 10.17 20.14
N GLU A 222 -20.52 10.59 18.90
CA GLU A 222 -20.13 9.86 17.70
C GLU A 222 -18.61 9.77 17.55
N ARG A 223 -17.89 10.87 17.77
CA ARG A 223 -16.42 10.87 17.77
C ARG A 223 -15.85 9.92 18.83
N GLN A 224 -16.44 9.89 20.02
CA GLN A 224 -16.02 8.94 21.06
C GLN A 224 -16.31 7.49 20.66
N LYS A 225 -17.46 7.20 20.03
CA LYS A 225 -17.78 5.86 19.51
C LYS A 225 -16.78 5.42 18.43
N LEU A 226 -16.50 6.29 17.46
CA LEU A 226 -15.50 6.03 16.42
C LEU A 226 -14.09 5.88 16.99
N ALA A 227 -13.70 6.69 17.97
CA ALA A 227 -12.42 6.57 18.64
C ALA A 227 -12.30 5.24 19.39
N ARG A 228 -13.36 4.78 20.06
CA ARG A 228 -13.40 3.47 20.73
C ARG A 228 -13.30 2.33 19.72
N GLU A 229 -14.05 2.41 18.62
CA GLU A 229 -13.99 1.39 17.56
C GLU A 229 -12.60 1.33 16.92
N LYS A 230 -12.01 2.50 16.62
CA LYS A 230 -10.64 2.59 16.09
C LYS A 230 -9.63 2.02 17.08
N ALA A 231 -9.72 2.39 18.36
CA ALA A 231 -8.86 1.85 19.40
C ALA A 231 -9.02 0.33 19.55
N GLN A 232 -10.25 -0.20 19.40
CA GLN A 232 -10.50 -1.63 19.42
C GLN A 232 -9.86 -2.34 18.21
N ARG A 233 -10.02 -1.81 16.99
CA ARG A 233 -9.36 -2.35 15.80
C ARG A 233 -7.84 -2.30 15.90
N GLU A 234 -7.29 -1.21 16.44
CA GLU A 234 -5.86 -1.08 16.68
C GLU A 234 -5.40 -2.11 17.72
N ALA A 235 -6.14 -2.28 18.83
CA ALA A 235 -5.85 -3.30 19.83
C ALA A 235 -5.89 -4.72 19.24
N GLU A 236 -6.87 -5.02 18.40
CA GLU A 236 -6.96 -6.30 17.68
C GLU A 236 -5.78 -6.48 16.71
N ALA A 237 -5.43 -5.46 15.93
CA ALA A 237 -4.28 -5.49 15.03
C ALA A 237 -2.95 -5.67 15.78
N HIS A 238 -2.79 -5.00 16.92
CA HIS A 238 -1.66 -5.20 17.81
C HIS A 238 -1.64 -6.62 18.39
N GLY A 239 -2.81 -7.17 18.74
CA GLY A 239 -2.97 -8.57 19.15
C GLY A 239 -2.52 -9.55 18.06
N TRP A 240 -2.95 -9.36 16.82
CA TRP A 240 -2.51 -10.16 15.66
C TRP A 240 -1.00 -10.07 15.41
N LEU A 241 -0.45 -8.85 15.48
CA LEU A 241 0.98 -8.64 15.29
C LEU A 241 1.79 -9.31 16.40
N ALA A 242 1.32 -9.26 17.65
CA ALA A 242 1.93 -9.95 18.78
C ALA A 242 1.89 -11.48 18.59
N ALA A 243 0.77 -12.03 18.11
CA ALA A 243 0.64 -13.45 17.80
C ALA A 243 1.55 -13.90 16.66
N LEU A 244 1.90 -13.02 15.71
CA LEU A 244 2.81 -13.33 14.59
C LEU A 244 4.30 -13.26 14.96
N GLN A 245 4.67 -12.56 16.04
CA GLN A 245 6.07 -12.50 16.49
C GLN A 245 6.73 -13.87 16.74
N PRO A 246 6.12 -14.84 17.44
CA PRO A 246 6.73 -16.16 17.65
C PRO A 246 7.01 -16.90 16.34
N ASP A 247 6.11 -16.83 15.35
CA ASP A 247 6.31 -17.47 14.06
C ASP A 247 7.46 -16.83 13.28
N LYS A 248 7.57 -15.49 13.30
CA LYS A 248 8.73 -14.79 12.73
C LYS A 248 10.05 -15.23 13.36
N ARG A 249 10.08 -15.40 14.70
CA ARG A 249 11.26 -15.91 15.41
C ARG A 249 11.57 -17.35 15.02
N ARG A 250 10.55 -18.20 14.86
CA ARG A 250 10.71 -19.59 14.44
C ARG A 250 11.23 -19.69 13.00
N GLU A 251 10.73 -18.87 12.08
CA GLU A 251 11.20 -18.83 10.69
C GLU A 251 12.65 -18.33 10.62
N GLN A 252 12.99 -17.28 11.37
CA GLN A 252 14.38 -16.80 11.46
C GLN A 252 15.31 -17.87 12.03
N LYS A 253 14.88 -18.60 13.07
CA LYS A 253 15.64 -19.72 13.62
C LYS A 253 15.81 -20.83 12.58
N GLY A 254 14.75 -21.23 11.88
CA GLY A 254 14.85 -22.25 10.83
C GLY A 254 15.78 -21.87 9.66
N LYS A 255 15.80 -20.58 9.28
CA LYS A 255 16.77 -20.06 8.29
C LYS A 255 18.20 -20.10 8.82
N ALA A 256 18.41 -19.73 10.09
CA ALA A 256 19.72 -19.81 10.73
C ALA A 256 20.21 -21.27 10.80
N ASP A 257 19.36 -22.19 11.26
CA ASP A 257 19.67 -23.62 11.36
C ASP A 257 20.02 -24.20 9.97
N ARG A 258 19.28 -23.82 8.92
CA ARG A 258 19.59 -24.24 7.54
C ARG A 258 20.93 -23.69 7.06
N ALA A 259 21.21 -22.41 7.30
CA ALA A 259 22.48 -21.80 6.93
C ALA A 259 23.65 -22.45 7.67
N GLU A 260 23.46 -22.84 8.94
CA GLU A 260 24.45 -23.59 9.72
C GLU A 260 24.70 -24.98 9.11
N GLN A 261 23.66 -25.72 8.73
CA GLN A 261 23.81 -27.01 8.05
C GLN A 261 24.51 -26.86 6.70
N GLU A 262 24.14 -25.87 5.89
CA GLU A 262 24.80 -25.58 4.61
C GLU A 262 26.28 -25.23 4.82
N ALA A 263 26.61 -24.47 5.87
CA ALA A 263 27.99 -24.17 6.24
C ALA A 263 28.76 -25.42 6.67
N ILE A 264 28.16 -26.31 7.48
CA ILE A 264 28.77 -27.58 7.88
C ILE A 264 29.03 -28.46 6.66
N THR A 265 28.06 -28.56 5.74
CA THR A 265 28.25 -29.35 4.51
C THR A 265 29.33 -28.76 3.61
N ALA A 266 29.35 -27.43 3.44
CA ALA A 266 30.38 -26.75 2.66
C ALA A 266 31.77 -26.94 3.27
N GLN A 267 31.87 -26.92 4.61
CA GLN A 267 33.11 -27.21 5.31
C GLN A 267 33.56 -28.67 5.10
N ALA A 268 32.65 -29.64 5.23
CA ALA A 268 32.96 -31.04 4.99
C ALA A 268 33.38 -31.30 3.53
N GLU A 269 32.73 -30.66 2.56
CA GLU A 269 33.12 -30.72 1.15
C GLU A 269 34.49 -30.07 0.91
N ALA A 270 34.78 -28.95 1.56
CA ALA A 270 36.09 -28.28 1.48
C ALA A 270 37.21 -29.14 2.09
N GLU A 271 36.95 -29.83 3.21
CA GLU A 271 37.89 -30.75 3.85
C GLU A 271 38.13 -32.02 3.00
N ALA A 272 37.10 -32.53 2.30
CA ALA A 272 37.20 -33.69 1.41
C ALA A 272 37.78 -33.35 0.01
N ALA A 273 37.69 -32.10 -0.43
CA ALA A 273 38.21 -31.63 -1.71
C ALA A 273 39.71 -31.95 -1.97
N PRO A 274 40.66 -31.72 -1.04
CA PRO A 274 42.07 -32.06 -1.27
C PRO A 274 42.29 -33.56 -1.47
N GLU A 275 41.57 -34.41 -0.74
CA GLU A 275 41.68 -35.87 -0.87
C GLU A 275 41.15 -36.34 -2.23
N LEU A 276 40.00 -35.82 -2.67
CA LEU A 276 39.47 -36.09 -4.02
C LEU A 276 40.41 -35.60 -5.13
N GLN A 277 41.05 -34.43 -4.95
CA GLN A 277 42.03 -33.94 -5.91
C GLN A 277 43.28 -34.82 -5.94
N GLN A 278 43.78 -35.27 -4.79
CA GLN A 278 44.91 -36.21 -4.73
C GLN A 278 44.56 -37.54 -5.41
N ALA A 279 43.37 -38.09 -5.16
CA ALA A 279 42.89 -39.30 -5.82
C ALA A 279 42.80 -39.13 -7.34
N LYS A 280 42.26 -38.00 -7.83
CA LYS A 280 42.23 -37.67 -9.27
C LYS A 280 43.63 -37.54 -9.87
N LEU A 281 44.57 -36.91 -9.17
CA LEU A 281 45.95 -36.82 -9.63
C LEU A 281 46.63 -38.19 -9.68
N ALA A 282 46.34 -39.09 -8.74
CA ALA A 282 46.87 -40.44 -8.74
C ALA A 282 46.33 -41.26 -9.93
N THR A 283 45.02 -41.16 -10.23
CA THR A 283 44.44 -41.86 -11.38
C THR A 283 44.96 -41.31 -12.71
N GLU A 284 45.12 -40.00 -12.84
CA GLU A 284 45.72 -39.39 -14.03
C GLU A 284 47.19 -39.78 -14.19
N ARG A 285 47.98 -39.85 -13.10
CA ARG A 285 49.35 -40.38 -13.16
C ARG A 285 49.38 -41.84 -13.60
N ALA A 286 48.47 -42.68 -13.10
CA ALA A 286 48.36 -44.08 -13.53
C ALA A 286 47.98 -44.20 -15.01
N ARG A 287 47.02 -43.39 -15.49
CA ARG A 287 46.65 -43.30 -16.91
C ARG A 287 47.84 -42.90 -17.76
N LYS A 288 48.57 -41.85 -17.38
CA LYS A 288 49.79 -41.43 -18.07
C LYS A 288 50.80 -42.58 -18.17
N GLY A 289 51.06 -43.29 -17.07
CA GLY A 289 51.96 -44.45 -17.08
C GLY A 289 51.55 -45.54 -18.07
N SER A 290 50.25 -45.83 -18.17
CA SER A 290 49.73 -46.80 -19.15
C SER A 290 49.88 -46.33 -20.61
N LEU A 291 49.64 -45.04 -20.87
CA LEU A 291 49.80 -44.45 -22.20
C LEU A 291 51.26 -44.41 -22.64
N ASP A 292 52.17 -44.05 -21.73
CA ASP A 292 53.61 -44.04 -21.99
C ASP A 292 54.13 -45.45 -22.33
N ALA A 293 53.66 -46.48 -21.60
CA ALA A 293 53.99 -47.88 -21.88
C ALA A 293 53.43 -48.36 -23.24
N SER A 294 52.18 -47.98 -23.57
CA SER A 294 51.57 -48.28 -24.87
C SER A 294 52.37 -47.63 -26.02
N ALA A 295 52.75 -46.36 -25.87
CA ALA A 295 53.55 -45.65 -26.84
C ALA A 295 54.96 -46.27 -27.01
N ALA A 296 55.57 -46.75 -25.92
CA ALA A 296 56.84 -47.48 -25.98
C ALA A 296 56.71 -48.79 -26.78
N ASN A 297 55.66 -49.56 -26.54
CA ASN A 297 55.37 -50.79 -27.30
C ASN A 297 55.15 -50.50 -28.78
N SER A 298 54.38 -49.47 -29.14
CA SER A 298 54.19 -49.09 -30.55
C SER A 298 55.49 -48.71 -31.24
N ARG A 299 56.38 -47.96 -30.57
CA ARG A 299 57.72 -47.62 -31.10
C ARG A 299 58.59 -48.86 -31.28
N ALA A 300 58.56 -49.79 -30.32
CA ALA A 300 59.31 -51.04 -30.41
C ALA A 300 58.83 -51.91 -31.58
N SER A 301 57.52 -52.05 -31.77
CA SER A 301 56.93 -52.79 -32.89
C SER A 301 57.30 -52.19 -34.24
N ALA A 302 57.25 -50.86 -34.38
CA ALA A 302 57.68 -50.18 -35.60
C ALA A 302 59.17 -50.41 -35.91
N ALA A 303 60.03 -50.40 -34.88
CA ALA A 303 61.45 -50.69 -35.02
C ALA A 303 61.75 -52.15 -35.38
N ALA A 304 60.87 -53.10 -35.01
CA ALA A 304 61.00 -54.51 -35.39
C ALA A 304 60.61 -54.74 -36.86
N HIS A 305 59.48 -54.17 -37.32
CA HIS A 305 59.02 -54.30 -38.70
C HIS A 305 60.03 -53.78 -39.74
N ASN A 306 60.80 -52.73 -39.41
CA ASN A 306 61.82 -52.20 -40.31
C ASN A 306 63.03 -53.14 -40.53
N ARG A 307 63.27 -54.14 -39.66
CA ARG A 307 64.44 -55.03 -39.74
C ARG A 307 64.18 -56.34 -40.48
N SER A 308 62.93 -56.78 -40.57
CA SER A 308 62.56 -58.13 -41.05
C SER A 308 62.24 -58.21 -42.54
N ASN A 309 62.56 -57.20 -43.35
CA ASN A 309 62.21 -57.15 -44.78
C ASN A 309 63.44 -57.38 -45.70
N VAL A 310 64.30 -58.33 -45.32
CA VAL A 310 65.45 -58.80 -46.12
C VAL A 310 64.90 -59.63 -47.28
N SER A 311 65.46 -59.50 -48.49
CA SER A 311 64.95 -60.15 -49.70
C SER A 311 65.10 -61.69 -49.66
N GLU A 312 64.10 -62.37 -49.10
CA GLU A 312 64.08 -63.82 -48.87
C GLU A 312 63.65 -64.65 -50.09
N PHE A 313 62.94 -64.07 -51.07
CA PHE A 313 62.37 -64.81 -52.19
C PHE A 313 63.29 -64.76 -53.42
N SER A 314 63.36 -65.84 -54.20
CA SER A 314 64.29 -65.97 -55.32
C SER A 314 63.58 -66.46 -56.57
N ALA A 315 63.91 -65.91 -57.74
CA ALA A 315 63.39 -66.37 -59.03
C ALA A 315 64.47 -66.35 -60.12
N TRP A 316 64.31 -67.17 -61.17
CA TRP A 316 65.30 -67.36 -62.24
C TRP A 316 64.84 -66.77 -63.57
N ASP A 317 65.76 -66.25 -64.37
CA ASP A 317 65.51 -65.84 -65.76
C ASP A 317 65.67 -67.01 -66.76
N GLU A 318 65.37 -66.75 -68.04
CA GLU A 318 65.48 -67.72 -69.15
C GLU A 318 66.88 -68.32 -69.31
N ASN A 319 67.92 -67.59 -68.87
CA ASN A 319 69.32 -68.00 -68.95
C ASN A 319 69.80 -68.71 -67.67
N GLY A 320 68.93 -68.87 -66.68
CA GLY A 320 69.20 -69.52 -65.40
C GLY A 320 69.90 -68.64 -64.35
N ARG A 321 69.86 -67.31 -64.47
CA ARG A 321 70.37 -66.34 -63.48
C ARG A 321 69.35 -66.06 -62.38
N GLU A 322 69.79 -66.06 -61.12
CA GLU A 322 68.93 -65.86 -59.95
C GLU A 322 68.77 -64.38 -59.56
N HIS A 323 67.53 -63.98 -59.24
CA HIS A 323 67.13 -62.65 -58.76
C HIS A 323 66.39 -62.75 -57.41
N LYS A 324 66.73 -61.86 -56.45
CA LYS A 324 66.16 -61.85 -55.10
C LYS A 324 65.11 -60.75 -54.90
N PHE A 325 64.01 -61.07 -54.21
CA PHE A 325 62.85 -60.21 -54.00
C PHE A 325 62.43 -60.17 -52.52
N ARG A 326 61.85 -59.05 -52.10
CA ARG A 326 61.36 -58.81 -50.72
C ARG A 326 60.00 -59.46 -50.45
N THR A 327 59.21 -59.68 -51.49
CA THR A 327 57.90 -60.32 -51.39
C THR A 327 57.84 -61.51 -52.33
N LYS A 328 57.10 -62.55 -51.92
CA LYS A 328 56.89 -63.76 -52.72
C LYS A 328 56.23 -63.43 -54.05
N GLU A 329 55.22 -62.57 -54.03
CA GLU A 329 54.48 -62.14 -55.22
C GLU A 329 55.37 -61.50 -56.27
N ALA A 330 56.39 -60.74 -55.85
CA ALA A 330 57.35 -60.14 -56.78
C ALA A 330 58.26 -61.20 -57.44
N ALA A 331 58.69 -62.23 -56.70
CA ALA A 331 59.44 -63.35 -57.26
C ALA A 331 58.60 -64.21 -58.20
N ASP A 332 57.35 -64.50 -57.82
CA ASP A 332 56.43 -65.30 -58.60
C ASP A 332 56.06 -64.61 -59.93
N ALA A 333 55.83 -63.30 -59.92
CA ALA A 333 55.60 -62.52 -61.12
C ALA A 333 56.81 -62.53 -62.06
N TYR A 334 58.02 -62.42 -61.50
CA TYR A 334 59.25 -62.42 -62.27
C TYR A 334 59.48 -63.74 -63.03
N ALA A 335 59.28 -64.90 -62.37
CA ALA A 335 59.43 -66.19 -63.05
C ALA A 335 58.36 -66.47 -64.10
N LYS A 336 57.13 -65.99 -63.91
CA LYS A 336 56.08 -66.08 -64.94
C LYS A 336 56.44 -65.30 -66.20
N GLN A 337 57.08 -64.13 -66.05
CA GLN A 337 57.50 -63.31 -67.18
C GLN A 337 58.61 -63.98 -68.00
N HIS A 338 59.52 -64.69 -67.34
CA HIS A 338 60.66 -65.38 -67.98
C HIS A 338 60.39 -66.83 -68.34
N GLY A 339 59.13 -67.30 -68.25
CA GLY A 339 58.77 -68.68 -68.60
C GLY A 339 59.40 -69.76 -67.71
N THR A 340 60.02 -69.38 -66.58
CA THR A 340 60.66 -70.27 -65.61
C THR A 340 59.70 -70.70 -64.49
N TRP A 341 58.41 -70.37 -64.62
CA TRP A 341 57.37 -70.76 -63.70
C TRP A 341 56.95 -72.20 -63.96
N GLN A 342 57.23 -73.10 -63.01
CA GLN A 342 56.76 -74.48 -63.09
C GLN A 342 55.41 -74.57 -62.39
N GLU A 343 54.38 -74.96 -63.14
CA GLU A 343 53.06 -75.30 -62.60
C GLU A 343 53.07 -76.75 -62.15
N GLU A 344 52.80 -76.97 -60.85
CA GLU A 344 52.59 -78.29 -60.28
C GLU A 344 51.16 -78.41 -59.76
N ASP A 345 50.52 -79.53 -60.07
CA ASP A 345 49.25 -79.89 -59.46
C ASP A 345 49.52 -80.37 -58.03
N VAL A 346 49.43 -79.45 -57.07
CA VAL A 346 49.55 -79.78 -55.66
C VAL A 346 48.20 -80.29 -55.18
N SER A 347 48.14 -81.57 -54.84
CA SER A 347 47.00 -82.18 -54.16
C SER A 347 47.16 -82.02 -52.66
N GLU A 348 46.33 -81.15 -52.06
CA GLU A 348 46.21 -81.09 -50.61
C GLU A 348 45.15 -82.11 -50.18
N THR A 349 45.60 -83.14 -49.48
CA THR A 349 44.71 -84.10 -48.82
C THR A 349 44.45 -83.65 -47.40
N THR A 350 43.25 -83.14 -47.15
CA THR A 350 42.84 -82.76 -45.80
C THR A 350 42.14 -83.93 -45.12
N ASN A 351 42.72 -84.37 -44.00
CA ASN A 351 42.14 -85.39 -43.14
C ASN A 351 41.23 -84.71 -42.11
N THR A 352 39.91 -84.90 -42.25
CA THR A 352 38.97 -84.41 -41.25
C THR A 352 38.41 -85.60 -40.48
N GLU A 353 38.80 -85.72 -39.21
CA GLU A 353 38.19 -86.65 -38.26
C GLU A 353 37.07 -85.92 -37.51
N THR A 354 35.82 -86.30 -37.75
CA THR A 354 34.67 -85.74 -37.03
C THR A 354 34.00 -86.79 -36.18
N ARG A 355 33.68 -86.41 -34.94
CA ARG A 355 32.89 -87.19 -33.99
C ARG A 355 31.61 -86.42 -33.73
N ARG A 356 30.46 -87.09 -33.80
CA ARG A 356 29.15 -86.45 -33.51
C ARG A 356 28.93 -86.28 -32.01
N THR A 357 29.51 -87.18 -31.20
CA THR A 357 29.54 -87.15 -29.73
C THR A 357 30.83 -87.82 -29.22
N PRO A 358 31.30 -87.53 -27.97
CA PRO A 358 32.58 -88.02 -27.44
C PRO A 358 32.77 -89.54 -27.47
N THR A 359 31.68 -90.30 -27.41
CA THR A 359 31.67 -91.77 -27.35
C THR A 359 31.38 -92.43 -28.71
N SER A 360 31.14 -91.64 -29.77
CA SER A 360 30.86 -92.17 -31.10
C SER A 360 32.14 -92.56 -31.84
N GLN A 361 32.07 -93.66 -32.60
CA GLN A 361 33.18 -94.10 -33.45
C GLN A 361 33.53 -93.00 -34.46
N PRO A 362 34.82 -92.62 -34.59
CA PRO A 362 35.23 -91.51 -35.43
C PRO A 362 34.93 -91.78 -36.90
N ARG A 363 34.26 -90.84 -37.56
CA ARG A 363 34.08 -90.87 -39.02
C ARG A 363 35.21 -90.05 -39.62
N LYS A 364 36.08 -90.73 -40.38
CA LYS A 364 37.14 -90.08 -41.16
C LYS A 364 36.60 -89.80 -42.55
N SER A 365 36.64 -88.54 -42.97
CA SER A 365 36.40 -88.16 -44.36
C SER A 365 37.67 -87.60 -44.96
N TYR A 366 38.03 -88.11 -46.13
CA TYR A 366 39.16 -87.65 -46.91
C TYR A 366 38.63 -86.73 -48.01
N THR A 367 39.10 -85.48 -48.03
CA THR A 367 38.85 -84.57 -49.15
C THR A 367 40.19 -84.20 -49.76
N THR A 368 40.38 -84.57 -51.01
CA THR A 368 41.55 -84.18 -51.79
C THR A 368 41.14 -83.02 -52.68
N LYS A 369 41.77 -81.86 -52.52
CA LYS A 369 41.63 -80.74 -53.44
C LYS A 369 42.93 -80.60 -54.22
N THR A 370 42.84 -80.74 -55.54
CA THR A 370 43.94 -80.40 -56.44
C THR A 370 43.84 -78.90 -56.75
N LYS A 371 44.92 -78.16 -56.46
CA LYS A 371 45.07 -76.77 -56.90
C LYS A 371 46.32 -76.66 -57.75
N LYS A 372 46.24 -75.90 -58.84
CA LYS A 372 47.43 -75.50 -59.59
C LYS A 372 48.19 -74.51 -58.74
N SER A 373 49.38 -74.90 -58.28
CA SER A 373 50.33 -73.98 -57.66
C SER A 373 51.65 -74.09 -58.39
N GLY A 374 52.34 -72.98 -58.59
CA GLY A 374 53.66 -73.03 -59.19
C GLY A 374 54.69 -72.36 -58.33
N HIS A 375 55.94 -72.52 -58.72
CA HIS A 375 57.07 -71.85 -58.11
C HIS A 375 58.07 -71.46 -59.21
N PRO A 376 58.87 -70.41 -58.97
CA PRO A 376 60.00 -70.12 -59.85
C PRO A 376 60.96 -71.31 -59.81
N ALA A 377 61.33 -71.85 -60.97
CA ALA A 377 62.24 -72.98 -61.06
C ALA A 377 63.33 -72.72 -62.11
N ARG A 378 64.52 -73.28 -61.92
CA ARG A 378 65.64 -73.05 -62.83
C ARG A 378 65.46 -73.84 -64.14
N PRO A 379 65.65 -73.24 -65.33
CA PRO A 379 65.51 -73.94 -66.62
C PRO A 379 66.61 -75.00 -66.83
N ALA A 380 66.29 -76.11 -67.51
CA ALA A 380 67.21 -77.22 -67.78
C ALA A 380 68.13 -76.92 -68.99
N PRO A 381 69.41 -77.34 -68.99
CA PRO A 381 70.35 -77.06 -70.08
C PRO A 381 70.07 -77.93 -71.33
N GLU A 382 70.00 -77.32 -72.52
CA GLU A 382 69.83 -78.03 -73.80
C GLU A 382 71.11 -78.80 -74.24
N ASP A 383 70.96 -80.08 -74.56
CA ASP A 383 72.04 -81.04 -74.87
C ASP A 383 72.38 -81.03 -76.39
N ASN A 384 73.52 -80.44 -76.76
CA ASN A 384 73.97 -80.24 -78.15
C ASN A 384 75.03 -81.29 -78.58
N THR A 385 74.63 -82.53 -78.90
CA THR A 385 75.53 -83.59 -79.38
C THR A 385 75.10 -84.17 -80.76
N PRO A 386 75.98 -84.27 -81.79
CA PRO A 386 75.62 -84.58 -83.20
C PRO A 386 75.38 -86.08 -83.53
N PRO A 387 74.70 -86.42 -84.65
CA PRO A 387 74.06 -87.72 -84.86
C PRO A 387 74.96 -88.73 -85.61
N SER A 388 75.86 -89.43 -84.93
CA SER A 388 76.54 -90.62 -85.50
C SER A 388 77.05 -91.60 -84.44
N ARG A 389 76.19 -92.03 -83.52
CA ARG A 389 76.41 -93.26 -82.73
C ARG A 389 75.09 -93.77 -82.17
N ARG A 390 74.22 -94.24 -83.07
CA ARG A 390 73.04 -95.03 -82.73
C ARG A 390 73.33 -96.48 -83.16
N ASN A 391 73.03 -97.43 -82.27
CA ASN A 391 73.02 -98.89 -82.43
C ASN A 391 74.32 -99.60 -81.97
N ASN A 392 74.33 -100.69 -81.21
CA ASN A 392 73.33 -101.58 -80.59
C ASN A 392 74.04 -102.34 -79.45
N ASN A 393 73.30 -102.84 -78.45
CA ASN A 393 73.29 -104.26 -78.03
C ASN A 393 72.80 -104.44 -76.58
N ASP A 394 71.69 -105.17 -76.49
CA ASP A 394 71.35 -106.21 -75.53
C ASP A 394 72.22 -106.36 -74.28
N ASN A 395 71.58 -106.30 -73.10
CA ASN A 395 71.99 -107.18 -72.00
C ASN A 395 70.85 -107.46 -71.00
N THR A 396 70.15 -108.57 -71.26
CA THR A 396 69.55 -109.42 -70.24
C THR A 396 70.65 -109.96 -69.31
N PRO A 397 70.55 -109.85 -67.98
CA PRO A 397 71.41 -110.62 -67.08
C PRO A 397 70.84 -112.02 -66.81
N PRO A 398 71.69 -113.06 -66.69
CA PRO A 398 71.30 -114.47 -66.71
C PRO A 398 70.89 -115.04 -65.34
N SER A 399 70.17 -116.17 -65.38
CA SER A 399 69.93 -117.04 -64.23
C SER A 399 71.10 -117.99 -63.95
N ARG A 400 71.39 -118.19 -62.66
CA ARG A 400 72.03 -119.36 -62.02
C ARG A 400 72.05 -119.07 -60.51
N ARG A 401 71.80 -119.99 -59.59
CA ARG A 401 71.54 -121.43 -59.64
C ARG A 401 71.00 -121.83 -58.26
#